data_AF-A0A939SY22-F1
#
_entry.id   AF-A0A939SY22-F1
#
_cell.length_a   1.000
_cell.length_b   1.000
_cell.length_c   1.000
_cell.angle_alpha   90.00
_cell.angle_beta   90.00
_cell.angle_gamma   90.00
#
_symmetry.space_group_name_H-M   'P 1'
#
loop_
_entity.id
_entity.type
_entity.pdbx_description
1 polymer ?
#
loop_
_entity_poly.entity_id
_entity_poly.type
_entity_poly.pdbx_seq_one_letter_code
_entity_poly.pdbx_strand_id
1 'polypeptide(L)' 'MHGRFSGNGRPAAWVAADVVRSEDGQLAEHWDVLQDEATQAESKSGLPMFGNRFPA' A
#
# COMPACT_ATOMS: atom_id res chain seq x y z
N MET A 1 7.14 -4.50 4.93
CA MET A 1 6.79 -3.07 5.08
C MET A 1 5.49 -2.84 4.30
N HIS A 2 4.73 -1.79 4.59
CA HIS A 2 3.66 -1.35 3.69
C HIS A 2 3.62 0.18 3.61
N GLY A 3 3.20 0.69 2.45
CA GLY A 3 3.15 2.12 2.14
C GLY A 3 1.86 2.53 1.45
N ARG A 4 1.47 3.79 1.60
CA ARG A 4 0.36 4.41 0.87
C ARG A 4 0.89 5.59 0.06
N PHE A 5 0.69 5.55 -1.25
CA PHE A 5 1.22 6.52 -2.19
C PHE A 5 0.08 7.25 -2.91
N SER A 6 0.04 8.57 -2.77
CA SER A 6 -0.97 9.45 -3.39
C SER A 6 -0.29 10.61 -4.13
N GLY A 7 -1.03 11.32 -5.00
CA GLY A 7 -0.48 12.45 -5.76
C GLY A 7 0.42 12.02 -6.93
N ASN A 8 0.34 10.75 -7.33
CA ASN A 8 1.09 10.15 -8.44
C ASN A 8 0.32 10.22 -9.79
N GLY A 9 -0.67 11.12 -9.91
CA GLY A 9 -1.49 11.29 -11.12
C GLY A 9 -2.52 10.18 -11.36
N ARG A 10 -2.67 9.22 -10.44
CA ARG A 10 -3.68 8.16 -10.52
C ARG A 10 -4.99 8.56 -9.81
N PRO A 11 -6.13 7.99 -10.22
CA PRO A 11 -7.42 8.26 -9.59
C PRO A 11 -7.52 7.68 -8.17
N ALA A 12 -6.81 6.58 -7.90
CA ALA A 12 -6.72 5.97 -6.57
C ALA A 12 -5.30 6.04 -6.03
N ALA A 13 -5.17 6.14 -4.70
CA ALA A 13 -3.89 5.92 -4.04
C ALA A 13 -3.45 4.47 -4.23
N TRP A 14 -2.14 4.23 -4.23
CA TRP A 14 -1.58 2.89 -4.23
C TRP A 14 -1.21 2.44 -2.84
N VAL A 15 -1.56 1.20 -2.52
CA VAL A 15 -1.10 0.49 -1.34
C VAL A 15 -0.05 -0.53 -1.80
N ALA A 16 1.14 -0.42 -1.22
CA ALA A 16 2.22 -1.37 -1.44
C ALA A 16 2.35 -2.32 -0.24
N ALA A 17 2.54 -3.59 -0.51
CA ALA A 17 3.12 -4.53 0.44
C ALA A 17 4.54 -4.87 -0.02
N ASP A 18 5.52 -4.58 0.82
CA ASP A 18 6.94 -4.68 0.49
C ASP A 18 7.60 -5.82 1.27
N VAL A 19 8.36 -6.63 0.55
CA VAL A 19 9.35 -7.56 1.11
C VAL A 19 10.72 -6.96 0.87
N VAL A 20 11.47 -6.74 1.96
CA VAL A 20 12.82 -6.18 1.91
C VAL A 20 13.81 -7.17 2.49
N ARG A 21 14.98 -7.29 1.85
CA ARG A 21 16.13 -8.02 2.37
C ARG A 21 17.24 -7.03 2.65
N SER A 22 17.79 -7.09 3.86
CA SER A 22 18.95 -6.30 4.26
C SER A 22 20.15 -7.21 4.48
N GLU A 23 21.33 -6.71 4.12
CA GLU A 23 22.61 -7.40 4.24
C GLU A 23 23.67 -6.36 4.60
N ASP A 24 24.51 -6.65 5.60
CA ASP A 24 25.55 -5.74 6.11
C ASP A 24 25.06 -4.31 6.42
N GLY A 25 23.86 -4.21 6.99
CA GLY A 25 23.22 -2.94 7.33
C GLY A 25 22.71 -2.12 6.15
N GLN A 26 22.74 -2.68 4.93
CA GLN A 26 22.27 -2.05 3.69
C GLN A 26 21.06 -2.77 3.11
N LEU A 27 20.28 -2.06 2.29
CA LEU A 27 19.21 -2.67 1.50
C LEU A 27 19.85 -3.46 0.35
N ALA A 28 19.64 -4.77 0.33
CA ALA A 28 20.18 -5.66 -0.69
C ALA A 28 19.14 -6.01 -1.76
N GLU A 29 17.86 -6.09 -1.38
CA GLU A 29 16.79 -6.48 -2.30
C GLU A 29 15.43 -5.98 -1.85
N HIS A 30 14.57 -5.68 -2.82
CA HIS A 30 13.22 -5.19 -2.60
C HIS A 30 12.28 -5.75 -3.66
N TRP A 31 11.12 -6.23 -3.22
CA TRP A 31 10.01 -6.59 -4.07
C TRP A 31 8.74 -5.99 -3.48
N ASP A 32 7.85 -5.57 -4.38
CA ASP A 32 6.55 -5.05 -4.01
C ASP A 32 5.41 -5.77 -4.76
N VAL A 33 4.23 -5.67 -4.15
CA VAL A 33 2.96 -5.81 -4.86
C VAL A 33 2.21 -4.51 -4.65
N LEU A 34 1.73 -3.93 -5.75
CA LEU A 34 0.95 -2.71 -5.76
C LEU A 34 -0.52 -3.01 -6.06
N GLN A 35 -1.40 -2.35 -5.32
CA GLN A 35 -2.83 -2.38 -5.57
C GLN A 35 -3.42 -0.96 -5.42
N ASP A 36 -4.45 -0.64 -6.18
CA ASP A 36 -5.32 0.50 -5.89
C ASP A 36 -5.96 0.33 -4.49
N GLU A 37 -5.97 1.42 -3.71
CA GLU A 37 -6.56 1.45 -2.38
C GLU A 37 -8.05 1.15 -2.46
N ALA A 38 -8.50 0.12 -1.73
CA ALA A 38 -9.88 -0.32 -1.79
C ALA A 38 -10.85 0.73 -1.23
N THR A 39 -11.95 0.94 -1.95
CA THR A 39 -13.10 1.70 -1.47
C THR A 39 -13.90 0.88 -0.45
N GLN A 40 -14.89 1.53 0.19
CA GLN A 40 -15.81 0.85 1.11
C GLN A 40 -16.61 -0.27 0.41
N ALA A 41 -16.99 -0.05 -0.85
CA ALA A 41 -17.76 -1.02 -1.63
C ALA A 41 -16.94 -2.28 -1.98
N GLU A 42 -15.63 -2.13 -2.16
CA GLU A 42 -14.72 -3.22 -2.54
C GLU A 42 -14.19 -4.00 -1.33
N SER A 43 -14.13 -3.37 -0.16
CA SER A 43 -13.61 -4.00 1.06
C SER A 43 -14.56 -5.08 1.61
N LYS A 44 -14.19 -6.35 1.41
CA LYS A 44 -14.94 -7.50 1.93
C LYS A 44 -15.05 -7.54 3.45
N SER A 45 -14.09 -6.96 4.17
CA SER A 45 -14.10 -6.91 5.63
C SER A 45 -14.87 -5.71 6.18
N GLY A 46 -15.22 -4.73 5.34
CA GLY A 46 -15.78 -3.45 5.78
C GLY A 46 -14.77 -2.52 6.47
N LEU A 47 -13.47 -2.85 6.44
CA LEU A 47 -12.40 -2.03 7.05
C LEU A 47 -11.54 -1.34 5.98
N PRO A 48 -11.05 -0.11 6.23
CA PRO A 48 -10.11 0.57 5.35
C PRO A 48 -8.72 -0.05 5.44
N MET A 49 -7.92 0.05 4.36
CA MET A 49 -6.54 -0.45 4.35
C MET A 49 -5.62 0.38 5.25
N PHE A 50 -5.89 1.69 5.40
CA PHE A 50 -5.15 2.60 6.26
C PHE A 50 -6.08 3.40 7.17
N GLY A 51 -5.63 3.59 8.42
CA GLY A 51 -6.32 4.43 9.39
C GLY A 51 -7.73 3.92 9.73
N ASN A 52 -8.68 4.83 9.86
CA ASN A 52 -10.05 4.56 10.31
C ASN A 52 -11.13 5.06 9.33
N ARG A 53 -10.76 5.46 8.11
CA ARG A 53 -11.68 5.95 7.08
C ARG A 53 -11.23 5.46 5.70
N PHE A 54 -12.19 5.22 4.82
CA PHE A 54 -11.95 4.90 3.41
C PHE A 54 -11.46 6.14 2.64
N PRO A 55 -10.79 5.95 1.48
CA PRO A 55 -10.52 7.07 0.57
C PRO A 55 -11.81 7.78 0.20
N ALA A 56 -11.73 9.12 0.09
CA ALA A 56 -12.83 9.98 -0.32
C ALA A 56 -13.03 9.96 -1.83
#